data_AF-U5HCT4-F1
#
_entry.id   AF-U5HCT4-F1
#
_cell.length_a   1.000
_cell.length_b   1.000
_cell.length_c   1.000
_cell.angle_alpha   90.00
_cell.angle_beta   90.00
_cell.angle_gamma   90.00
#
_symmetry.space_group_name_H-M   'P 1'
#
loop_
_entity.id
_entity.type
_entity.pdbx_description
1 polymer ?
#
loop_
_entity_poly.entity_id
_entity_poly.type
_entity_poly.pdbx_seq_one_letter_code
_entity_poly.pdbx_strand_id
1 'polypeptide(L)'
;MNQADLDDLLAQLRSTQDHVLTEAVPPSVALPSSSYNSISSARTAPSAGISPPPKKDLSRLTFPESLPLLRQIAVNEPSTLAQLQTLQKEQHALERKWFLERNEWEAQGKRKGINAPGMVARMKLFDRALLQRWRKYQLSQQAKLVELGIPCFSVGTDGAKALVKMERVMNVIVGMLNDQQEADQEAQRQGGGDSSF
;
A
#
# COMPACT_ATOMS: atom_id res chain seq x y z
N MET A 1 22.73 -9.96 -27.59
CA MET A 1 23.07 -9.82 -26.16
C MET A 1 24.29 -10.67 -25.95
N ASN A 2 25.46 -10.04 -25.82
CA ASN A 2 26.74 -10.74 -25.81
C ASN A 2 27.03 -11.23 -24.38
N GLN A 3 27.77 -12.32 -24.25
CA GLN A 3 28.15 -12.91 -22.95
C GLN A 3 28.80 -11.86 -22.02
N ALA A 4 29.57 -10.94 -22.61
CA ALA A 4 30.24 -9.84 -21.92
C ALA A 4 29.26 -8.88 -21.21
N ASP A 5 28.08 -8.62 -21.76
CA ASP A 5 27.07 -7.75 -21.11
C ASP A 5 26.49 -8.41 -19.84
N LEU A 6 26.54 -9.74 -19.77
CA LEU A 6 25.98 -10.52 -18.68
C LEU A 6 26.94 -10.60 -17.48
N ASP A 7 28.24 -10.72 -17.77
CA ASP A 7 29.29 -10.66 -16.74
C ASP A 7 29.41 -9.26 -16.11
N ASP A 8 29.27 -8.19 -16.90
CA ASP A 8 29.34 -6.82 -16.40
C ASP A 8 28.18 -6.51 -15.44
N LEU A 9 26.99 -7.05 -15.74
CA LEU A 9 25.80 -6.93 -14.89
C LEU A 9 25.94 -7.73 -13.58
N LEU A 10 26.64 -8.86 -13.61
CA LEU A 10 26.95 -9.65 -12.42
C LEU A 10 28.02 -8.98 -11.55
N ALA A 11 29.01 -8.33 -12.16
CA ALA A 11 30.02 -7.54 -11.44
C ALA A 11 29.39 -6.34 -10.71
N GLN A 12 28.44 -5.66 -11.36
CA GLN A 12 27.74 -4.51 -10.78
C GLN A 12 26.83 -4.88 -9.59
N LEU A 13 26.30 -6.10 -9.59
CA LEU A 13 25.51 -6.64 -8.47
C LEU A 13 26.35 -7.05 -7.26
N ARG A 14 27.62 -7.43 -7.46
CA ARG A 14 28.54 -7.74 -6.34
C ARG A 14 29.03 -6.47 -5.65
N SER A 15 29.38 -5.45 -6.44
CA SER A 15 29.87 -4.15 -5.94
C SER A 15 28.87 -3.42 -5.02
N THR A 16 27.57 -3.65 -5.20
CA THR A 16 26.53 -3.00 -4.38
C THR A 16 26.28 -3.64 -3.01
N GLN A 17 26.90 -4.79 -2.71
CA GLN A 17 26.76 -5.45 -1.40
C GLN A 17 27.81 -5.02 -0.35
N ASP A 18 28.92 -4.41 -0.75
CA ASP A 18 30.05 -4.11 0.16
C ASP A 18 30.01 -2.71 0.83
N HIS A 19 28.87 -2.01 0.81
CA HIS A 19 28.76 -0.64 1.37
C HIS A 19 27.88 -0.49 2.61
N VAL A 20 27.61 -1.57 3.34
CA VAL A 20 26.99 -1.50 4.67
C VAL A 20 27.99 -2.08 5.65
N LEU A 21 28.75 -1.23 6.36
CA LEU A 21 29.30 -1.45 7.72
C LEU A 21 30.47 -0.48 8.00
N THR A 22 30.19 0.70 8.56
CA THR A 22 31.11 1.49 9.42
C THR A 22 30.27 2.56 10.15
N GLU A 23 29.90 2.36 11.43
CA GLU A 23 30.49 2.98 12.65
C GLU A 23 30.27 4.53 12.69
N ALA A 24 29.69 5.18 13.72
CA ALA A 24 30.07 5.15 15.14
C ALA A 24 29.02 5.85 16.07
N VAL A 25 29.01 5.41 17.34
CA VAL A 25 28.45 6.03 18.56
C VAL A 25 29.56 6.88 19.21
N PRO A 26 29.32 8.06 19.88
CA PRO A 26 29.35 8.14 21.38
C PRO A 26 28.60 9.39 21.98
N PRO A 27 28.81 9.83 23.25
CA PRO A 27 28.21 9.30 24.48
C PRO A 27 27.54 10.38 25.40
N SER A 28 26.96 9.92 26.51
CA SER A 28 26.31 10.67 27.60
C SER A 28 27.29 11.04 28.73
N VAL A 29 27.27 12.28 29.27
CA VAL A 29 27.75 12.64 30.64
C VAL A 29 27.08 13.93 31.22
N ALA A 30 26.33 13.74 32.33
CA ALA A 30 26.14 14.48 33.60
C ALA A 30 25.76 16.00 33.78
N LEU A 31 24.94 16.19 34.84
CA LEU A 31 24.32 17.32 35.62
C LEU A 31 25.32 18.32 36.31
N PRO A 32 24.95 19.35 37.16
CA PRO A 32 23.69 19.65 37.91
C PRO A 32 23.25 21.14 38.14
N SER A 33 22.07 21.29 38.79
CA SER A 33 21.59 22.37 39.70
C SER A 33 21.31 23.81 39.21
N SER A 34 20.10 24.34 39.50
CA SER A 34 19.90 25.31 40.61
C SER A 34 18.55 26.07 40.54
N SER A 35 17.89 26.12 41.69
CA SER A 35 17.01 27.18 42.23
C SER A 35 15.56 27.36 41.75
N TYR A 36 14.67 27.18 42.73
CA TYR A 36 13.33 27.76 42.83
C TYR A 36 13.39 29.29 42.75
N ASN A 37 12.41 29.92 42.10
CA ASN A 37 11.72 31.06 42.69
C ASN A 37 10.34 31.32 42.11
N SER A 38 9.49 31.76 43.03
CA SER A 38 8.07 32.05 43.03
C SER A 38 7.63 33.31 42.24
N ILE A 39 6.36 33.24 41.77
CA ILE A 39 5.31 34.28 41.67
C ILE A 39 5.36 35.37 40.56
N SER A 40 4.29 35.32 39.75
CA SER A 40 3.52 36.34 39.01
C SER A 40 4.16 37.63 38.49
N SER A 41 4.05 37.82 37.17
CA SER A 41 3.64 39.10 36.58
C SER A 41 2.90 38.88 35.25
N ALA A 42 1.68 39.39 35.19
CA ALA A 42 0.90 39.50 33.97
C ALA A 42 1.51 40.56 33.05
N ARG A 43 1.79 40.23 31.78
CA ARG A 43 1.40 41.06 30.62
C ARG A 43 1.78 40.45 29.27
N THR A 44 0.88 40.69 28.33
CA THR A 44 1.07 40.72 26.86
C THR A 44 1.24 39.38 26.16
N ALA A 45 0.13 38.93 25.58
CA ALA A 45 0.11 37.94 24.51
C ALA A 45 0.88 38.45 23.28
N PRO A 46 1.84 37.68 22.76
CA PRO A 46 2.04 37.62 21.32
C PRO A 46 1.00 36.64 20.76
N SER A 47 0.29 37.09 19.73
CA SER A 47 -0.62 36.27 18.93
C SER A 47 0.05 34.94 18.58
N ALA A 48 -0.33 33.88 19.30
CA ALA A 48 -0.01 32.52 18.91
C ALA A 48 -0.81 32.28 17.63
N GLY A 49 -0.12 32.32 16.49
CA GLY A 49 -0.67 31.81 15.24
C GLY A 49 -1.27 30.44 15.54
N ILE A 50 -2.59 30.34 15.39
CA ILE A 50 -3.34 29.11 15.57
C ILE A 50 -2.79 28.16 14.50
N SER A 51 -1.81 27.35 14.87
CA SER A 51 -1.47 26.17 14.09
C SER A 51 -2.74 25.33 14.06
N PRO A 52 -3.30 25.01 12.87
CA PRO A 52 -4.43 24.11 12.81
C PRO A 52 -4.05 22.81 13.54
N PRO A 53 -4.96 22.20 14.32
CA PRO A 53 -4.65 20.98 15.06
C PRO A 53 -4.02 19.97 14.10
N PRO A 54 -2.93 19.28 14.49
CA PRO A 54 -2.27 18.33 13.62
C PRO A 54 -3.30 17.31 13.15
N LYS A 55 -3.51 17.23 11.82
CA LYS A 55 -4.37 16.20 11.22
C LYS A 55 -3.92 14.86 11.78
N LYS A 56 -4.81 14.18 12.51
CA LYS A 56 -4.48 12.94 13.22
C LYS A 56 -3.93 11.94 12.21
N ASP A 57 -2.69 11.52 12.39
CA ASP A 57 -2.03 10.58 11.49
C ASP A 57 -2.72 9.21 11.59
N LEU A 58 -3.57 8.92 10.59
CA LEU A 58 -4.39 7.71 10.54
C LEU A 58 -3.54 6.43 10.38
N SER A 59 -2.29 6.56 9.91
CA SER A 59 -1.38 5.43 9.74
C SER A 59 -0.93 4.81 11.08
N ARG A 60 -0.93 5.62 12.15
CA ARG A 60 -0.45 5.22 13.49
C ARG A 60 -1.50 4.53 14.34
N LEU A 61 -2.76 4.53 13.90
CA LEU A 61 -3.84 3.87 14.63
C LEU A 61 -3.57 2.38 14.77
N THR A 62 -3.97 1.81 15.89
CA THR A 62 -4.06 0.36 16.06
C THR A 62 -5.28 -0.19 15.32
N PHE A 63 -5.31 -1.50 15.07
CA PHE A 63 -6.46 -2.11 14.41
C PHE A 63 -7.79 -1.86 15.15
N PRO A 64 -7.90 -2.04 16.50
CA PRO A 64 -9.14 -1.73 17.21
C PRO A 64 -9.58 -0.27 17.07
N GLU A 65 -8.65 0.68 17.09
CA GLU A 65 -8.94 2.11 16.90
C GLU A 65 -9.42 2.46 15.49
N SER A 66 -9.10 1.62 14.50
CA SER A 66 -9.51 1.80 13.11
C SER A 66 -10.95 1.36 12.84
N LEU A 67 -11.51 0.43 13.62
CA LEU A 67 -12.83 -0.15 13.37
C LEU A 67 -13.99 0.86 13.40
N PRO A 68 -14.07 1.80 14.35
CA PRO A 68 -15.11 2.82 14.34
C PRO A 68 -15.06 3.70 13.09
N LEU A 69 -13.85 3.99 12.58
CA LEU A 69 -13.66 4.77 11.36
C LEU A 69 -14.11 3.99 10.12
N LEU A 70 -13.78 2.70 10.04
CA LEU A 70 -14.24 1.84 8.95
C LEU A 70 -15.76 1.70 8.95
N ARG A 71 -16.39 1.57 10.12
CA ARG A 71 -17.85 1.58 10.25
C ARG A 71 -18.45 2.90 9.78
N GLN A 72 -17.83 4.03 10.13
CA GLN A 72 -18.29 5.33 9.66
C GLN A 72 -18.24 5.43 8.13
N ILE A 73 -17.16 4.97 7.51
CA ILE A 73 -17.03 4.92 6.05
C ILE A 73 -18.12 4.04 5.43
N ALA A 74 -18.39 2.87 6.03
CA ALA A 74 -19.41 1.93 5.56
C ALA A 74 -20.81 2.55 5.46
N VAL A 75 -21.18 3.41 6.41
CA VAL A 75 -22.53 3.95 6.53
C VAL A 75 -22.67 5.33 5.88
N ASN A 76 -21.65 6.18 6.02
CA ASN A 76 -21.79 7.61 5.73
C ASN A 76 -21.07 8.04 4.45
N GLU A 77 -20.19 7.22 3.88
CA GLU A 77 -19.30 7.63 2.79
C GLU A 77 -19.44 6.72 1.54
N PRO A 78 -20.61 6.73 0.86
CA PRO A 78 -20.85 5.88 -0.31
C PRO A 78 -19.90 6.19 -1.48
N SER A 79 -19.46 7.45 -1.62
CA SER A 79 -18.46 7.86 -2.62
C SER A 79 -17.09 7.20 -2.38
N THR A 80 -16.71 7.00 -1.12
CA THR A 80 -15.47 6.30 -0.74
C THR A 80 -15.58 4.82 -1.09
N LEU A 81 -16.73 4.18 -0.78
CA LEU A 81 -16.97 2.77 -1.15
C LEU A 81 -16.93 2.57 -2.67
N ALA A 82 -17.56 3.45 -3.45
CA ALA A 82 -17.52 3.38 -4.92
C ALA A 82 -16.10 3.49 -5.48
N GLN A 83 -15.26 4.34 -4.89
CA GLN A 83 -13.84 4.45 -5.26
C GLN A 83 -13.05 3.19 -4.88
N LEU A 84 -13.30 2.61 -3.71
CA LEU A 84 -12.69 1.34 -3.29
C LEU A 84 -13.10 0.17 -4.21
N GLN A 85 -14.37 0.10 -4.61
CA GLN A 85 -14.83 -0.87 -5.60
C GLN A 85 -14.14 -0.66 -6.96
N THR A 86 -13.92 0.59 -7.36
CA THR A 86 -13.22 0.91 -8.61
C THR A 86 -11.77 0.43 -8.55
N LEU A 87 -11.08 0.64 -7.42
CA LEU A 87 -9.73 0.10 -7.21
C LEU A 87 -9.68 -1.43 -7.26
N GLN A 88 -10.68 -2.11 -6.68
CA GLN A 88 -10.79 -3.56 -6.75
C GLN A 88 -10.97 -4.05 -8.20
N LYS A 89 -11.84 -3.38 -8.97
CA LYS A 89 -12.07 -3.69 -10.40
C LYS A 89 -10.81 -3.46 -11.23
N GLU A 90 -10.12 -2.34 -11.02
CA GLU A 90 -8.84 -2.02 -11.66
C GLU A 90 -7.78 -3.08 -11.37
N GLN A 91 -7.66 -3.51 -10.11
CA GLN A 91 -6.72 -4.55 -9.71
C GLN A 91 -7.02 -5.87 -10.43
N HIS A 92 -8.27 -6.35 -10.38
CA HIS A 92 -8.64 -7.59 -11.05
C HIS A 92 -8.41 -7.52 -12.57
N ALA A 93 -8.65 -6.35 -13.19
CA ALA A 93 -8.38 -6.15 -14.62
C ALA A 93 -6.88 -6.25 -14.94
N LEU A 94 -6.02 -5.68 -14.09
CA LEU A 94 -4.56 -5.77 -14.25
C LEU A 94 -4.04 -7.18 -14.03
N GLU A 95 -4.53 -7.88 -13.01
CA GLU A 95 -4.16 -9.27 -12.75
C GLU A 95 -4.50 -10.17 -13.94
N ARG A 96 -5.72 -10.06 -14.49
CA ARG A 96 -6.12 -10.76 -15.72
C ARG A 96 -5.21 -10.40 -16.90
N LYS A 97 -4.93 -9.11 -17.09
CA LYS A 97 -4.07 -8.64 -18.18
C LYS A 97 -2.67 -9.26 -18.10
N TRP A 98 -2.05 -9.25 -16.92
CA TRP A 98 -0.72 -9.81 -16.74
C TRP A 98 -0.68 -11.34 -16.80
N PHE A 99 -1.74 -12.00 -16.35
CA PHE A 99 -1.90 -13.44 -16.54
C PHE A 99 -1.92 -13.81 -18.03
N LEU A 100 -2.69 -13.09 -18.84
CA LEU A 100 -2.73 -13.28 -20.29
C LEU A 100 -1.37 -12.95 -20.94
N GLU A 101 -0.72 -11.87 -20.52
CA GLU A 101 0.62 -11.47 -21.00
C GLU A 101 1.64 -12.58 -20.73
N ARG A 102 1.62 -13.17 -19.52
CA ARG A 102 2.51 -14.29 -19.14
C ARG A 102 2.27 -15.52 -20.03
N ASN A 103 1.01 -15.89 -20.25
CA ASN A 103 0.65 -17.04 -21.08
C ASN A 103 1.07 -16.83 -22.55
N GLU A 104 0.89 -15.63 -23.09
CA GLU A 104 1.31 -15.30 -24.45
C GLU A 104 2.84 -15.37 -24.58
N TRP A 105 3.57 -14.84 -23.60
CA TRP A 105 5.04 -14.98 -23.55
C TRP A 105 5.47 -16.45 -23.50
N GLU A 106 4.75 -17.29 -22.75
CA GLU A 106 5.00 -18.71 -22.69
C GLU A 106 4.79 -19.39 -24.05
N ALA A 107 3.65 -19.13 -24.67
CA ALA A 107 3.29 -19.66 -25.98
C ALA A 107 4.25 -19.21 -27.08
N GLN A 108 4.71 -17.96 -27.05
CA GLN A 108 5.71 -17.45 -28.00
C GLN A 108 7.07 -18.14 -27.84
N GLY A 109 7.49 -18.42 -26.61
CA GLY A 109 8.73 -19.15 -26.37
C GLY A 109 8.69 -20.57 -26.93
N LYS A 110 7.55 -21.26 -26.76
CA LYS A 110 7.28 -22.58 -27.36
C LYS A 110 7.28 -22.52 -28.90
N ARG A 111 6.58 -21.54 -29.49
CA ARG A 111 6.54 -21.32 -30.95
C ARG A 111 7.92 -21.05 -31.56
N LYS A 112 8.80 -20.37 -30.82
CA LYS A 112 10.18 -20.07 -31.24
C LYS A 112 11.16 -21.24 -31.02
N GLY A 113 10.69 -22.40 -30.56
CA GLY A 113 11.52 -23.58 -30.35
C GLY A 113 12.54 -23.43 -29.22
N ILE A 114 12.29 -22.55 -28.25
CA ILE A 114 13.20 -22.37 -27.11
C ILE A 114 13.18 -23.65 -26.26
N ASN A 115 14.35 -24.19 -25.96
CA ASN A 115 14.48 -25.35 -25.10
C ASN A 115 13.97 -25.06 -23.67
N ALA A 116 13.61 -26.12 -22.92
CA ALA A 116 13.01 -25.96 -21.60
C ALA A 116 13.87 -25.14 -20.61
N PRO A 117 15.21 -25.33 -20.50
CA PRO A 117 16.04 -24.51 -19.61
C PRO A 117 16.06 -23.03 -20.00
N GLY A 118 16.19 -22.73 -21.30
CA GLY A 118 16.15 -21.37 -21.81
C GLY A 118 14.80 -20.69 -21.59
N MET A 119 13.71 -21.47 -21.64
CA MET A 119 12.37 -20.98 -21.36
C MET A 119 12.20 -20.60 -19.89
N VAL A 120 12.67 -21.45 -18.96
CA VAL A 120 12.66 -21.15 -17.52
C VAL A 120 13.45 -19.88 -17.21
N ALA A 121 14.63 -19.71 -17.80
CA ALA A 121 15.44 -18.50 -17.60
C ALA A 121 14.72 -17.23 -18.07
N ARG A 122 14.07 -17.28 -19.24
CA ARG A 122 13.28 -16.15 -19.77
C ARG A 122 12.04 -15.86 -18.94
N MET A 123 11.33 -16.88 -18.48
CA MET A 123 10.18 -16.70 -17.58
C MET A 123 10.59 -16.06 -16.27
N LYS A 124 11.73 -16.44 -15.68
CA LYS A 124 12.25 -15.79 -14.47
C LYS A 124 12.50 -14.29 -14.67
N LEU A 125 13.04 -13.88 -15.82
CA LEU A 125 13.24 -12.47 -16.15
C LEU A 125 11.91 -11.73 -16.31
N PHE A 126 10.94 -12.34 -16.99
CA PHE A 126 9.60 -11.79 -17.13
C PHE A 126 8.91 -11.64 -15.77
N ASP A 127 8.91 -12.70 -14.95
CA ASP A 127 8.30 -12.72 -13.63
C ASP A 127 8.95 -11.66 -12.72
N ARG A 128 10.27 -11.48 -12.78
CA ARG A 128 10.97 -10.40 -12.04
C ARG A 128 10.49 -9.01 -12.46
N ALA A 129 10.36 -8.75 -13.77
CA ALA A 129 9.84 -7.48 -14.27
C ALA A 129 8.36 -7.28 -13.89
N LEU A 130 7.57 -8.35 -13.89
CA LEU A 130 6.18 -8.34 -13.46
C LEU A 130 6.05 -8.00 -11.97
N LEU A 131 6.88 -8.59 -11.10
CA LEU A 131 6.93 -8.25 -9.67
C LEU A 131 7.28 -6.78 -9.43
N GLN A 132 8.17 -6.19 -10.23
CA GLN A 132 8.46 -4.76 -10.15
C GLN A 132 7.26 -3.89 -10.55
N ARG A 133 6.54 -4.26 -11.61
CA ARG A 133 5.29 -3.58 -12.02
C ARG A 133 4.22 -3.72 -10.94
N TRP A 134 4.07 -4.91 -10.37
CA TRP A 134 3.14 -5.16 -9.27
C TRP A 134 3.46 -4.30 -8.05
N ARG A 135 4.72 -4.23 -7.65
CA ARG A 135 5.14 -3.41 -6.51
C ARG A 135 4.82 -1.93 -6.73
N LYS A 136 5.08 -1.39 -7.93
CA LYS A 136 4.70 -0.01 -8.27
C LYS A 136 3.19 0.22 -8.16
N TYR A 137 2.40 -0.73 -8.64
CA TYR A 137 0.94 -0.67 -8.53
C TYR A 137 0.47 -0.70 -7.08
N GLN A 138 1.02 -1.59 -6.25
CA GLN A 138 0.71 -1.66 -4.81
C GLN A 138 1.02 -0.34 -4.09
N LEU A 139 2.14 0.32 -4.40
CA LEU A 139 2.47 1.64 -3.82
C LEU A 139 1.44 2.71 -4.24
N SER A 140 0.99 2.69 -5.50
CA SER A 140 -0.07 3.58 -5.98
C SER A 140 -1.40 3.31 -5.28
N GLN A 141 -1.78 2.04 -5.10
CA GLN A 141 -2.97 1.67 -4.32
C GLN A 141 -2.86 2.14 -2.86
N GLN A 142 -1.71 1.94 -2.20
CA GLN A 142 -1.48 2.44 -0.85
C GLN A 142 -1.65 3.97 -0.79
N ALA A 143 -1.12 4.70 -1.77
CA ALA A 143 -1.28 6.15 -1.83
C ALA A 143 -2.75 6.57 -1.97
N LYS A 144 -3.50 5.91 -2.85
CA LYS A 144 -4.95 6.14 -2.99
C LYS A 144 -5.73 5.79 -1.72
N LEU A 145 -5.37 4.71 -1.02
CA LEU A 145 -6.02 4.36 0.26
C LEU A 145 -5.74 5.41 1.34
N VAL A 146 -4.54 5.98 1.37
CA VAL A 146 -4.21 7.10 2.25
C VAL A 146 -5.02 8.36 1.87
N GLU A 147 -5.15 8.66 0.57
CA GLU A 147 -5.94 9.77 0.06
C GLU A 147 -7.43 9.64 0.44
N LEU A 148 -7.98 8.43 0.35
CA LEU A 148 -9.34 8.09 0.79
C LEU A 148 -9.52 8.09 2.32
N GLY A 149 -8.47 8.39 3.09
CA GLY A 149 -8.53 8.43 4.55
C GLY A 149 -8.67 7.06 5.20
N ILE A 150 -8.28 5.98 4.52
CA ILE A 150 -8.34 4.64 5.09
C ILE A 150 -7.28 4.50 6.19
N PRO A 151 -7.68 4.10 7.41
CA PRO A 151 -6.76 4.01 8.54
C PRO A 151 -5.71 2.92 8.36
N CYS A 152 -4.61 3.03 9.09
CA CYS A 152 -3.50 2.06 9.13
C CYS A 152 -2.64 1.94 7.87
N PHE A 153 -2.96 2.65 6.78
CA PHE A 153 -2.14 2.67 5.56
C PHE A 153 -1.09 3.78 5.61
N SER A 154 0.10 3.46 5.10
CA SER A 154 1.16 4.39 4.77
C SER A 154 1.92 3.88 3.55
N VAL A 155 2.35 4.78 2.68
CA VAL A 155 3.03 4.43 1.42
C VAL A 155 4.43 3.89 1.72
N GLY A 156 4.79 2.76 1.10
CA GLY A 156 6.14 2.19 1.22
C GLY A 156 6.41 1.47 2.54
N THR A 157 5.35 1.00 3.21
CA THR A 157 5.49 0.31 4.49
C THR A 157 5.95 -1.13 4.31
N ASP A 158 7.10 -1.47 4.88
CA ASP A 158 7.70 -2.82 4.81
C ASP A 158 7.85 -3.51 6.17
N GLY A 159 7.40 -2.88 7.26
CA GLY A 159 7.44 -3.48 8.59
C GLY A 159 6.38 -4.59 8.76
N ALA A 160 6.80 -5.79 9.18
CA ALA A 160 5.90 -6.94 9.35
C ALA A 160 4.65 -6.66 10.20
N LYS A 161 4.81 -5.95 11.33
CA LYS A 161 3.68 -5.56 12.20
C LYS A 161 2.69 -4.63 11.50
N ALA A 162 3.20 -3.73 10.66
CA ALA A 162 2.36 -2.80 9.92
C ALA A 162 1.63 -3.50 8.76
N LEU A 163 2.29 -4.45 8.08
CA LEU A 163 1.66 -5.28 7.04
C LEU A 163 0.49 -6.10 7.61
N VAL A 164 0.67 -6.77 8.76
CA VAL A 164 -0.43 -7.51 9.42
C VAL A 164 -1.60 -6.60 9.76
N LYS A 165 -1.32 -5.36 10.19
CA LYS A 165 -2.35 -4.38 10.50
C LYS A 165 -3.11 -3.94 9.24
N MET A 166 -2.39 -3.62 8.16
CA MET A 166 -2.97 -3.25 6.88
C MET A 166 -3.81 -4.38 6.29
N GLU A 167 -3.35 -5.63 6.40
CA GLU A 167 -4.09 -6.82 5.97
C GLU A 167 -5.42 -6.96 6.71
N ARG A 168 -5.41 -6.81 8.05
CA ARG A 168 -6.65 -6.86 8.83
C ARG A 168 -7.66 -5.79 8.43
N VAL A 169 -7.19 -4.55 8.20
CA VAL A 169 -8.05 -3.47 7.72
C VAL A 169 -8.57 -3.77 6.30
N MET A 170 -7.72 -4.29 5.42
CA MET A 170 -8.10 -4.67 4.07
C MET A 170 -9.19 -5.74 4.07
N ASN A 171 -9.08 -6.75 4.93
CA ASN A 171 -10.10 -7.80 5.03
C ASN A 171 -11.47 -7.25 5.45
N VAL A 172 -11.51 -6.25 6.34
CA VAL A 172 -12.75 -5.57 6.71
C VAL A 172 -13.33 -4.82 5.51
N ILE A 173 -12.48 -4.08 4.78
CA ILE A 173 -12.91 -3.33 3.59
C ILE A 173 -13.47 -4.27 2.53
N VAL A 174 -12.78 -5.39 2.24
CA VAL A 174 -13.25 -6.38 1.27
C VAL A 174 -14.61 -6.96 1.69
N GLY A 175 -14.80 -7.25 2.99
CA GLY A 175 -16.11 -7.67 3.51
C GLY A 175 -17.20 -6.62 3.24
N MET A 176 -16.95 -5.36 3.59
CA MET A 176 -17.88 -4.26 3.33
C MET A 176 -18.22 -4.09 1.84
N LEU A 177 -17.25 -4.28 0.95
CA LEU A 177 -17.48 -4.20 -0.49
C LEU A 177 -18.32 -5.36 -1.02
N ASN A 178 -18.14 -6.56 -0.48
CA ASN A 178 -18.92 -7.73 -0.86
C ASN A 178 -20.38 -7.58 -0.39
N ASP A 179 -20.60 -7.16 0.85
CA ASP A 179 -21.95 -6.92 1.40
C ASP A 179 -22.73 -5.91 0.54
N GLN A 180 -22.06 -4.84 0.09
CA GLN A 180 -22.64 -3.86 -0.84
C GLN A 180 -22.98 -4.46 -2.21
N GLN A 181 -22.08 -5.27 -2.78
CA GLN A 181 -22.33 -5.91 -4.07
C GLN A 181 -23.50 -6.91 -4.02
N GLU A 182 -23.68 -7.61 -2.90
CA GLU A 182 -24.81 -8.51 -2.69
C GLU A 182 -26.11 -7.71 -2.58
N ALA A 183 -26.13 -6.64 -1.79
CA ALA A 183 -27.29 -5.75 -1.67
C ALA A 183 -27.70 -5.12 -3.02
N ASP A 184 -26.74 -4.66 -3.81
CA ASP A 184 -26.98 -4.09 -5.15
C ASP A 184 -27.58 -5.13 -6.12
N GLN A 185 -27.09 -6.37 -6.06
CA GLN A 185 -27.61 -7.47 -6.88
C GLN A 185 -29.02 -7.88 -6.46
N GLU A 186 -29.32 -7.90 -5.16
CA GLU A 186 -30.66 -8.19 -4.65
C GLU A 186 -31.67 -7.10 -5.03
N ALA A 187 -31.28 -5.83 -4.93
CA ALA A 187 -32.11 -4.71 -5.35
C ALA A 187 -32.44 -4.76 -6.85
N GLN A 188 -31.47 -5.12 -7.70
CA GLN A 188 -31.69 -5.30 -9.14
C GLN A 188 -32.65 -6.46 -9.46
N ARG A 189 -32.61 -7.55 -8.67
CA ARG A 189 -33.53 -8.69 -8.84
C ARG A 189 -34.97 -8.35 -8.46
N GLN A 190 -35.17 -7.51 -7.43
CA GLN A 190 -36.49 -7.14 -6.97
C GLN A 190 -37.13 -6.02 -7.82
N GLY A 191 -36.32 -5.09 -8.36
CA GLY A 191 -36.80 -4.00 -9.21
C GLY A 191 -37.22 -4.38 -10.64
N GLY A 192 -36.90 -5.61 -11.09
CA GLY A 192 -37.24 -6.10 -12.44
C GLY A 192 -38.59 -6.83 -12.54
N GLY A 193 -39.36 -6.91 -11.45
CA GLY A 193 -40.55 -7.74 -11.35
C GLY A 193 -41.90 -7.05 -11.60
N ASP A 194 -41.96 -5.72 -11.75
CA ASP A 194 -43.24 -4.98 -11.68
C ASP A 194 -43.48 -4.06 -12.89
N SER A 195 -43.28 -4.56 -14.10
CA SER A 195 -43.74 -3.90 -15.33
C SER A 195 -44.55 -4.85 -16.21
N SER A 196 -45.72 -5.26 -15.73
CA SER A 196 -46.80 -5.79 -16.56
C SER A 196 -48.13 -5.68 -15.80
N PHE A 197 -48.80 -4.54 -16.00
CA PHE A 197 -50.25 -4.42 -15.96
C PHE A 197 -50.69 -3.48 -17.08
#